data_AF-Q8U3N8-F1
#
_entry.id   AF-Q8U3N8-F1
#
_cell.length_a   1.000
_cell.length_b   1.000
_cell.length_c   1.000
_cell.angle_alpha   90.00
_cell.angle_beta   90.00
_cell.angle_gamma   90.00
#
_symmetry.space_group_name_H-M   'P 1'
#
loop_
_entity.id
_entity.type
_entity.pdbx_description
1 polymer ?
#
loop_
_entity_poly.entity_id
_entity_poly.type
_entity_poly.pdbx_seq_one_letter_code
_entity_poly.pdbx_strand_id
1 'polypeptide(L)'
;MLKERVKESIPTLAFYIVLGGLAYYIIPRIEILKDFTISISALIVFAILGEVAQIISGKRYAKYLALVFGIQFFVYYLPITLFPKFELSLLSLGVGLALIAPKLPDFLSFPVRGAGIAIVFYSLMELLPPLSEAFKIALLFAIPAYILASLEELKILGGDFFRRNILGFILVGLLLGIYYIEIPGVTEFISFIIKLSSLFLALAISAYIALSLPSKKSKEEVIFGELEHEVEILTSGDELLQKAEELVKEFVFRGDKLGILAYIALNAAKAGIKEDTLKEILRPIVEYERRYSALAPRWWIRKMEKREIERRKKIIEEILRRIDKNVS
;
A
#
# COMPACT_ATOMS: atom_id res chain seq x y z
N MET A 1 -28.49 -5.90 19.18
CA MET A 1 -27.72 -4.74 18.66
C MET A 1 -27.47 -3.64 19.70
N LEU A 2 -28.41 -2.73 20.06
CA LEU A 2 -28.08 -1.64 21.01
C LEU A 2 -27.66 -2.17 22.40
N LYS A 3 -28.36 -3.18 22.93
CA LYS A 3 -28.02 -3.82 24.21
C LYS A 3 -26.61 -4.44 24.23
N GLU A 4 -26.15 -5.01 23.12
CA GLU A 4 -24.79 -5.60 23.02
C GLU A 4 -23.72 -4.51 22.95
N ARG A 5 -23.96 -3.43 22.17
CA ARG A 5 -23.05 -2.27 22.10
C ARG A 5 -22.88 -1.62 23.46
N VAL A 6 -23.98 -1.46 24.20
CA VAL A 6 -23.95 -0.94 25.57
C VAL A 6 -23.15 -1.87 26.48
N LYS A 7 -23.37 -3.19 26.40
CA LYS A 7 -22.63 -4.17 27.21
C LYS A 7 -21.12 -4.13 26.95
N GLU A 8 -20.69 -3.91 25.71
CA GLU A 8 -19.27 -3.78 25.34
C GLU A 8 -18.63 -2.47 25.84
N SER A 9 -19.36 -1.35 25.80
CA SER A 9 -18.83 -0.01 26.18
C SER A 9 -18.99 0.34 27.66
N ILE A 10 -19.84 -0.36 28.44
CA ILE A 10 -20.02 -0.08 29.88
C ILE A 10 -18.70 -0.15 30.68
N PRO A 11 -17.86 -1.20 30.53
CA PRO A 11 -16.64 -1.30 31.33
C PRO A 11 -15.66 -0.15 31.04
N THR A 12 -15.50 0.24 29.77
CA THR A 12 -14.60 1.33 29.38
C THR A 12 -15.14 2.69 29.82
N LEU A 13 -16.45 2.91 29.70
CA LEU A 13 -17.09 4.14 30.19
C LEU A 13 -16.98 4.27 31.72
N ALA A 14 -17.24 3.19 32.46
CA ALA A 14 -17.06 3.15 33.91
C ALA A 14 -15.60 3.42 34.29
N PHE A 15 -14.63 2.84 33.57
CA PHE A 15 -13.21 3.12 33.77
C PHE A 15 -12.88 4.61 33.59
N TYR A 16 -13.36 5.25 32.51
CA TYR A 16 -13.10 6.68 32.29
C TYR A 16 -13.75 7.58 33.34
N ILE A 17 -14.94 7.22 33.84
CA ILE A 17 -15.60 7.96 34.93
C ILE A 17 -14.80 7.83 36.23
N VAL A 18 -14.36 6.62 36.58
CA VAL A 18 -13.53 6.38 37.77
C VAL A 18 -12.20 7.11 37.65
N LEU A 19 -11.55 7.04 36.48
CA LEU A 19 -10.31 7.75 36.20
C LEU A 19 -10.51 9.28 36.29
N GLY A 20 -11.63 9.80 35.78
CA GLY A 20 -12.03 11.19 35.91
C GLY A 20 -12.20 11.63 37.36
N GLY A 21 -12.90 10.82 38.16
CA GLY A 21 -13.07 11.08 39.60
C GLY A 21 -11.73 11.05 40.35
N LEU A 22 -10.86 10.08 40.05
CA LEU A 22 -9.52 9.99 40.63
C LEU A 22 -8.64 11.18 40.22
N ALA A 23 -8.64 11.55 38.94
CA ALA A 23 -7.91 12.70 38.44
C ALA A 23 -8.39 13.99 39.13
N TYR A 24 -9.71 14.20 39.22
CA TYR A 24 -10.30 15.35 39.90
C TYR A 24 -9.95 15.41 41.39
N TYR A 25 -9.81 14.25 42.05
CA TYR A 25 -9.44 14.18 43.47
C TYR A 25 -7.94 14.38 43.73
N ILE A 26 -7.08 13.81 42.87
CA ILE A 26 -5.62 13.80 43.05
C ILE A 26 -4.98 15.11 42.57
N ILE A 27 -5.38 15.59 41.38
CA ILE A 27 -4.72 16.72 40.71
C ILE A 27 -4.69 17.99 41.58
N PRO A 28 -5.80 18.43 42.22
CA PRO A 28 -5.78 19.63 43.06
C PRO A 28 -4.85 19.55 44.28
N ARG A 29 -4.46 18.34 44.68
CA ARG A 29 -3.62 18.09 45.87
C ARG A 29 -2.13 18.12 45.57
N ILE A 30 -1.73 18.03 44.30
CA ILE A 30 -0.33 18.06 43.88
C ILE A 30 -0.10 19.35 43.10
N GLU A 31 0.69 20.25 43.65
CA GLU A 31 0.88 21.61 43.12
C GLU A 31 1.32 21.62 41.65
N ILE A 32 2.27 20.77 41.27
CA ILE A 32 2.77 20.62 39.90
C ILE A 32 1.67 20.15 38.92
N LEU A 33 0.68 19.38 39.39
CA LEU A 33 -0.39 18.86 38.53
C LEU A 33 -1.54 19.84 38.34
N LYS A 34 -1.67 20.87 39.19
CA LYS A 34 -2.78 21.84 39.10
C LYS A 34 -2.86 22.47 37.72
N ASP A 35 -1.72 22.79 37.11
CA ASP A 35 -1.64 23.41 35.79
C ASP A 35 -2.07 22.46 34.65
N PHE A 36 -2.08 21.14 34.90
CA PHE A 36 -2.53 20.12 33.94
C PHE A 36 -4.02 19.78 34.06
N THR A 37 -4.75 20.37 35.02
CA THR A 37 -6.16 20.04 35.29
C THR A 37 -7.02 20.14 34.04
N ILE A 38 -6.87 21.22 33.26
CA ILE A 38 -7.67 21.46 32.06
C ILE A 38 -7.30 20.47 30.96
N SER A 39 -6.01 20.23 30.71
CA SER A 39 -5.54 19.25 29.73
C SER A 39 -6.08 17.86 30.01
N ILE A 40 -5.92 17.38 31.25
CA ILE A 40 -6.36 16.03 31.65
C ILE A 40 -7.88 15.94 31.57
N SER A 41 -8.61 16.97 32.02
CA SER A 41 -10.07 17.02 31.93
C SER A 41 -10.55 16.94 30.48
N ALA A 42 -9.90 17.66 29.56
CA ALA A 42 -10.23 17.60 28.14
C ALA A 42 -10.09 16.17 27.59
N LEU A 43 -8.98 15.50 27.88
CA LEU A 43 -8.74 14.12 27.41
C LEU A 43 -9.83 13.16 27.93
N ILE A 44 -10.18 13.26 29.22
CA ILE A 44 -11.19 12.40 29.86
C ILE A 44 -12.59 12.67 29.30
N VAL A 45 -12.97 13.96 29.16
CA VAL A 45 -14.26 14.35 28.57
C VAL A 45 -14.39 13.79 27.16
N PHE A 46 -13.37 13.95 26.31
CA PHE A 46 -13.40 13.42 24.95
C PHE A 46 -13.37 11.89 24.89
N ALA A 47 -12.71 11.22 25.83
CA ALA A 47 -12.77 9.76 25.94
C ALA A 47 -14.20 9.27 26.27
N ILE A 48 -14.88 9.93 27.22
CA ILE A 48 -16.28 9.64 27.57
C ILE A 48 -17.20 9.93 26.39
N LEU A 49 -17.06 11.11 25.77
CA LEU A 49 -17.83 11.49 24.57
C LEU A 49 -17.61 10.48 23.43
N GLY A 50 -16.40 9.96 23.28
CA GLY A 50 -16.08 8.93 22.31
C GLY A 50 -16.84 7.63 22.52
N GLU A 51 -16.91 7.15 23.77
CA GLU A 51 -17.70 5.97 24.12
C GLU A 51 -19.20 6.19 23.88
N VAL A 52 -19.73 7.33 24.32
CA VAL A 52 -21.13 7.70 24.10
C VAL A 52 -21.45 7.78 22.60
N ALA A 53 -20.58 8.42 21.82
CA ALA A 53 -20.72 8.52 20.38
C ALA A 53 -20.66 7.15 19.69
N GLN A 54 -19.80 6.23 20.15
CA GLN A 54 -19.76 4.86 19.65
C GLN A 54 -21.06 4.10 19.97
N ILE A 55 -21.63 4.25 21.17
CA ILE A 55 -22.90 3.61 21.55
C ILE A 55 -24.04 4.09 20.65
N ILE A 56 -24.16 5.41 20.47
CA ILE A 56 -25.23 6.05 19.67
C ILE A 56 -25.09 5.70 18.19
N SER A 57 -23.91 5.94 17.61
CA SER A 57 -23.67 5.75 16.17
C SER A 57 -23.50 4.29 15.76
N GLY A 58 -23.13 3.41 16.71
CA GLY A 58 -22.71 2.04 16.43
C GLY A 58 -21.36 1.92 15.72
N LYS A 59 -20.64 3.02 15.55
CA LYS A 59 -19.43 3.09 14.74
C LYS A 59 -18.20 3.25 15.63
N ARG A 60 -17.33 2.24 15.66
CA ARG A 60 -16.08 2.24 16.44
C ARG A 60 -15.18 3.44 16.12
N TYR A 61 -15.24 3.93 14.89
CA TYR A 61 -14.46 5.10 14.48
C TYR A 61 -14.88 6.42 15.16
N ALA A 62 -16.10 6.53 15.69
CA ALA A 62 -16.53 7.72 16.42
C ALA A 62 -15.72 7.92 17.71
N LYS A 63 -15.50 6.84 18.47
CA LYS A 63 -14.64 6.83 19.67
C LYS A 63 -13.22 7.28 19.34
N TYR A 64 -12.70 6.74 18.27
CA TYR A 64 -11.37 7.03 17.74
C TYR A 64 -11.20 8.51 17.36
N LEU A 65 -12.15 9.09 16.63
CA LEU A 65 -12.12 10.52 16.29
C LEU A 65 -12.21 11.40 17.54
N ALA A 66 -13.09 11.05 18.49
CA ALA A 66 -13.20 11.79 19.75
C ALA A 66 -11.88 11.77 20.53
N LEU A 67 -11.18 10.64 20.57
CA LEU A 67 -9.87 10.54 21.21
C LEU A 67 -8.83 11.47 20.56
N VAL A 68 -8.82 11.59 19.23
CA VAL A 68 -7.92 12.51 18.52
C VAL A 68 -8.20 13.96 18.90
N PHE A 69 -9.47 14.37 18.98
CA PHE A 69 -9.83 15.69 19.50
C PHE A 69 -9.42 15.85 20.97
N GLY A 70 -9.60 14.82 21.80
CA GLY A 70 -9.13 14.81 23.18
C GLY A 70 -7.63 15.07 23.31
N ILE A 71 -6.82 14.43 22.45
CA ILE A 71 -5.36 14.65 22.39
C ILE A 71 -5.06 16.07 21.94
N GLN A 72 -5.75 16.59 20.90
CA GLN A 72 -5.59 17.97 20.45
C GLN A 72 -5.83 18.98 21.58
N PHE A 73 -6.96 18.87 22.28
CA PHE A 73 -7.28 19.77 23.39
C PHE A 73 -6.34 19.58 24.58
N PHE A 74 -5.93 18.34 24.87
CA PHE A 74 -4.91 18.07 25.88
C PHE A 74 -3.61 18.84 25.60
N VAL A 75 -3.11 18.77 24.36
CA VAL A 75 -1.90 19.46 23.91
C VAL A 75 -2.09 20.98 23.90
N TYR A 76 -3.25 21.48 23.46
CA TYR A 76 -3.56 22.91 23.44
C TYR A 76 -3.53 23.53 24.84
N TYR A 77 -4.11 22.87 25.84
CA TYR A 77 -4.16 23.37 27.22
C TYR A 77 -2.91 23.07 28.05
N LEU A 78 -1.93 22.39 27.46
CA LEU A 78 -0.74 21.96 28.17
C LEU A 78 0.03 23.19 28.70
N PRO A 79 0.52 23.19 29.96
CA PRO A 79 1.21 24.34 30.55
C PRO A 79 2.66 24.48 30.09
N ILE A 80 2.95 24.22 28.81
CA ILE A 80 4.26 24.47 28.20
C ILE A 80 4.19 25.76 27.39
N THR A 81 5.18 26.64 27.60
CA THR A 81 5.31 27.94 26.92
C THR A 81 6.41 27.96 25.86
N LEU A 82 7.20 26.89 25.75
CA LEU A 82 8.34 26.79 24.83
C LEU A 82 7.95 26.83 23.35
N PHE A 83 6.72 26.43 23.04
CA PHE A 83 6.24 26.31 21.66
C PHE A 83 4.87 26.97 21.50
N PRO A 84 4.56 27.47 20.30
CA PRO A 84 3.23 27.93 19.94
C PRO A 84 2.18 26.83 20.16
N LYS A 85 1.26 27.06 21.11
CA LYS A 85 0.29 26.05 21.57
C LYS A 85 -0.68 25.62 20.47
N PHE A 86 -1.08 26.56 19.62
CA PHE A 86 -2.03 26.32 18.55
C PHE A 86 -1.46 25.33 17.53
N GLU A 87 -0.23 25.56 17.09
CA GLU A 87 0.50 24.78 16.10
C GLU A 87 0.85 23.39 16.62
N LEU A 88 1.26 23.27 17.89
CA LEU A 88 1.43 21.95 18.53
C LEU A 88 0.11 21.17 18.61
N SER A 89 -0.99 21.86 18.95
CA SER A 89 -2.30 21.21 19.00
C SER A 89 -2.73 20.73 17.61
N LEU A 90 -2.54 21.55 16.57
CA LEU A 90 -2.81 21.17 15.19
C LEU A 90 -1.93 20.02 14.73
N LEU A 91 -0.64 20.02 15.09
CA LEU A 91 0.27 18.93 14.79
C LEU A 91 -0.26 17.60 15.38
N SER A 92 -0.69 17.63 16.64
CA SER A 92 -1.25 16.45 17.30
C SER A 92 -2.57 15.97 16.66
N LEU A 93 -3.43 16.90 16.24
CA LEU A 93 -4.64 16.60 15.47
C LEU A 93 -4.29 15.94 14.13
N GLY A 94 -3.36 16.53 13.38
CA GLY A 94 -2.93 16.03 12.07
C GLY A 94 -2.33 14.63 12.15
N VAL A 95 -1.43 14.40 13.12
CA VAL A 95 -0.85 13.06 13.39
C VAL A 95 -1.96 12.08 13.80
N GLY A 96 -2.85 12.48 14.70
CA GLY A 96 -3.96 11.66 15.15
C GLY A 96 -4.87 11.22 14.00
N LEU A 97 -5.25 12.16 13.12
CA LEU A 97 -6.07 11.87 11.94
C LEU A 97 -5.34 10.95 10.95
N ALA A 98 -4.04 11.19 10.69
CA ALA A 98 -3.26 10.35 9.78
C ALA A 98 -3.12 8.90 10.28
N LEU A 99 -2.97 8.70 11.59
CA LEU A 99 -2.86 7.37 12.22
C LEU A 99 -4.19 6.63 12.29
N ILE A 100 -5.30 7.36 12.40
CA ILE A 100 -6.63 6.77 12.57
C ILE A 100 -7.33 6.47 11.26
N ALA A 101 -6.93 7.16 10.20
CA ALA A 101 -7.48 7.01 8.86
C ALA A 101 -7.61 5.56 8.38
N PRO A 102 -6.61 4.65 8.57
CA PRO A 102 -6.74 3.24 8.17
C PRO A 102 -7.84 2.47 8.91
N LYS A 103 -8.35 2.99 10.03
CA LYS A 103 -9.46 2.38 10.81
C LYS A 103 -10.83 2.93 10.39
N LEU A 104 -10.87 3.90 9.48
CA LEU A 104 -12.10 4.45 8.92
C LEU A 104 -12.58 3.59 7.74
N PRO A 105 -13.86 3.69 7.36
CA PRO A 105 -14.33 3.13 6.11
C PRO A 105 -13.48 3.58 4.92
N ASP A 106 -13.32 2.72 3.91
CA ASP A 106 -12.42 2.94 2.77
C ASP A 106 -12.61 4.32 2.11
N PHE A 107 -13.87 4.73 1.91
CA PHE A 107 -14.21 6.03 1.32
C PHE A 107 -13.76 7.26 2.14
N LEU A 108 -13.52 7.11 3.45
CA LEU A 108 -13.01 8.17 4.34
C LEU A 108 -11.52 8.04 4.64
N SER A 109 -10.94 6.85 4.45
CA SER A 109 -9.56 6.56 4.82
C SER A 109 -8.58 7.53 4.13
N PHE A 110 -8.60 7.62 2.80
CA PHE A 110 -7.68 8.50 2.07
C PHE A 110 -7.93 10.01 2.30
N PRO A 111 -9.17 10.53 2.26
CA PRO A 111 -9.43 11.94 2.54
C PRO A 111 -8.99 12.37 3.94
N VAL A 112 -9.31 11.57 4.97
CA VAL A 112 -8.94 11.91 6.35
C VAL A 112 -7.43 11.81 6.56
N ARG A 113 -6.77 10.81 5.94
CA ARG A 113 -5.30 10.72 5.98
C ARG A 113 -4.64 11.92 5.32
N GLY A 114 -5.16 12.33 4.16
CA GLY A 114 -4.68 13.50 3.41
C GLY A 114 -4.86 14.78 4.20
N ALA A 115 -6.04 15.00 4.79
CA ALA A 115 -6.29 16.14 5.67
C ALA A 115 -5.36 16.13 6.90
N GLY A 116 -5.16 14.97 7.52
CA GLY A 116 -4.23 14.81 8.64
C GLY A 116 -2.80 15.21 8.28
N ILE A 117 -2.29 14.70 7.16
CA ILE A 117 -0.94 15.04 6.67
C ILE A 117 -0.82 16.51 6.26
N ALA A 118 -1.87 17.07 5.65
CA ALA A 118 -1.90 18.49 5.31
C ALA A 118 -1.79 19.38 6.57
N ILE A 119 -2.53 19.04 7.62
CA ILE A 119 -2.46 19.72 8.92
C ILE A 119 -1.07 19.56 9.54
N VAL A 120 -0.46 18.37 9.45
CA VAL A 120 0.92 18.15 9.93
C VAL A 120 1.90 19.08 9.21
N PHE A 121 1.89 19.13 7.88
CA PHE A 121 2.80 20.01 7.14
C PHE A 121 2.55 21.48 7.41
N TYR A 122 1.29 21.91 7.50
CA TYR A 122 0.95 23.27 7.89
C TYR A 122 1.50 23.61 9.28
N SER A 123 1.34 22.71 10.25
CA SER A 123 1.84 22.93 11.62
C SER A 123 3.37 22.95 11.67
N LEU A 124 4.04 22.07 10.92
CA LEU A 124 5.50 22.03 10.84
C LEU A 124 6.09 23.25 10.12
N MET A 125 5.37 23.82 9.15
CA MET A 125 5.77 25.06 8.47
C MET A 125 5.95 26.21 9.46
N GLU A 126 5.03 26.34 10.42
CA GLU A 126 5.07 27.38 11.47
C GLU A 126 6.04 27.01 12.62
N LEU A 127 6.08 25.74 13.03
CA LEU A 127 6.95 25.28 14.14
C LEU A 127 8.43 25.24 13.77
N LEU A 128 8.76 25.06 12.49
CA LEU A 128 10.13 24.95 11.98
C LEU A 128 10.35 25.93 10.82
N PRO A 129 10.39 27.26 11.07
CA PRO A 129 10.54 28.26 10.03
C PRO A 129 11.70 28.04 9.04
N PRO A 130 12.90 27.56 9.47
CA PRO A 130 13.98 27.25 8.53
C PRO A 130 13.67 26.16 7.52
N LEU A 131 12.66 25.30 7.78
CA LEU A 131 12.22 24.22 6.91
C LEU A 131 10.85 24.51 6.26
N SER A 132 10.30 25.71 6.44
CA SER A 132 8.96 26.09 5.99
C SER A 132 8.73 25.83 4.49
N GLU A 133 9.68 26.21 3.63
CA GLU A 133 9.58 25.98 2.18
C GLU A 133 9.54 24.48 1.81
N ALA A 134 10.26 23.62 2.54
CA ALA A 134 10.16 22.17 2.37
C ALA A 134 8.75 21.65 2.66
N PHE A 135 8.15 22.07 3.77
CA PHE A 135 6.80 21.65 4.13
C PHE A 135 5.72 22.24 3.22
N LYS A 136 5.89 23.48 2.77
CA LYS A 136 4.98 24.14 1.82
C LYS A 136 4.94 23.43 0.47
N ILE A 137 6.11 23.09 -0.09
CA ILE A 137 6.19 22.35 -1.36
C ILE A 137 5.71 20.91 -1.15
N ALA A 138 6.05 20.26 -0.02
CA ALA A 138 5.50 18.94 0.31
C ALA A 138 3.97 18.94 0.38
N LEU A 139 3.36 19.98 0.96
CA LEU A 139 1.91 20.16 1.02
C LEU A 139 1.30 20.28 -0.38
N LEU A 140 1.93 21.06 -1.27
CA LEU A 140 1.51 21.23 -2.66
C LEU A 140 1.50 19.90 -3.44
N PHE A 141 2.39 18.97 -3.12
CA PHE A 141 2.39 17.62 -3.70
C PHE A 141 1.45 16.65 -2.96
N ALA A 142 1.36 16.77 -1.64
CA ALA A 142 0.54 15.89 -0.80
C ALA A 142 -0.95 16.03 -1.10
N ILE A 143 -1.46 17.27 -1.21
CA ILE A 143 -2.89 17.51 -1.41
C ILE A 143 -3.39 16.88 -2.72
N PRO A 144 -2.81 17.18 -3.91
CA PRO A 144 -3.22 16.53 -5.16
C PRO A 144 -3.03 15.01 -5.13
N ALA A 145 -1.93 14.51 -4.56
CA ALA A 145 -1.69 13.07 -4.47
C ALA A 145 -2.77 12.35 -3.67
N TYR A 146 -3.20 12.92 -2.53
CA TYR A 146 -4.29 12.36 -1.72
C TYR A 146 -5.67 12.53 -2.37
N ILE A 147 -5.92 13.63 -3.08
CA ILE A 147 -7.15 13.81 -3.87
C ILE A 147 -7.23 12.72 -4.95
N LEU A 148 -6.17 12.55 -5.74
CA LEU A 148 -6.11 11.55 -6.81
C LEU A 148 -6.20 10.12 -6.26
N ALA A 149 -5.52 9.83 -5.15
CA ALA A 149 -5.63 8.54 -4.47
C ALA A 149 -7.05 8.28 -3.93
N SER A 150 -7.75 9.31 -3.46
CA SER A 150 -9.14 9.20 -3.02
C SER A 150 -10.07 8.92 -4.21
N LEU A 151 -9.82 9.54 -5.37
CA LEU A 151 -10.55 9.26 -6.60
C LEU A 151 -10.30 7.84 -7.13
N GLU A 152 -9.09 7.29 -6.98
CA GLU A 152 -8.78 5.88 -7.27
C GLU A 152 -9.54 4.93 -6.33
N GLU A 153 -9.63 5.25 -5.04
CA GLU A 153 -10.36 4.44 -4.06
C GLU A 153 -11.87 4.40 -4.37
N LEU A 154 -12.43 5.54 -4.74
CA LEU A 154 -13.84 5.66 -5.17
C LEU A 154 -14.11 5.05 -6.55
N LYS A 155 -13.10 4.45 -7.19
CA LYS A 155 -13.17 3.86 -8.54
C LYS A 155 -13.57 4.87 -9.63
N ILE A 156 -13.37 6.16 -9.39
CA ILE A 156 -13.55 7.23 -10.38
C ILE A 156 -12.36 7.23 -11.34
N LEU A 157 -11.15 7.12 -10.79
CA LEU A 157 -9.94 6.85 -11.56
C LEU A 157 -9.65 5.35 -11.54
N GLY A 158 -9.39 4.76 -12.70
CA GLY A 158 -8.99 3.36 -12.78
C GLY A 158 -7.56 3.15 -12.30
N GLY A 159 -7.32 2.07 -11.54
CA GLY A 159 -6.00 1.66 -11.09
C GLY A 159 -5.72 1.90 -9.60
N ASP A 160 -4.43 1.85 -9.25
CA ASP A 160 -3.92 2.03 -7.88
C ASP A 160 -2.56 2.74 -7.86
N PHE A 161 -2.29 3.52 -8.91
CA PHE A 161 -1.02 4.18 -9.12
C PHE A 161 -0.76 5.24 -8.06
N PHE A 162 -1.72 6.15 -7.85
CA PHE A 162 -1.57 7.22 -6.86
C PHE A 162 -1.52 6.64 -5.46
N ARG A 163 -2.41 5.69 -5.13
CA ARG A 163 -2.42 5.00 -3.82
C ARG A 163 -1.08 4.36 -3.46
N ARG A 164 -0.42 3.71 -4.42
CA ARG A 164 0.90 3.07 -4.21
C ARG A 164 2.05 4.08 -4.11
N ASN A 165 1.93 5.25 -4.73
CA ASN A 165 3.02 6.21 -4.88
C ASN A 165 2.85 7.50 -4.05
N ILE A 166 1.83 7.62 -3.18
CA ILE A 166 1.58 8.84 -2.38
C ILE A 166 2.84 9.31 -1.64
N LEU A 167 3.54 8.40 -0.96
CA LEU A 167 4.77 8.74 -0.23
C LEU A 167 5.85 9.28 -1.16
N GLY A 168 5.94 8.75 -2.39
CA GLY A 168 6.85 9.23 -3.40
C GLY A 168 6.56 10.68 -3.77
N PHE A 169 5.31 11.05 -4.03
CA PHE A 169 4.94 12.45 -4.32
C PHE A 169 5.29 13.39 -3.17
N ILE A 170 5.01 12.99 -1.93
CA ILE A 170 5.34 13.79 -0.74
C ILE A 170 6.84 13.97 -0.60
N LEU A 171 7.63 12.89 -0.79
CA LEU A 171 9.09 12.94 -0.72
C LEU A 171 9.69 13.82 -1.82
N VAL A 172 9.16 13.75 -3.05
CA VAL A 172 9.55 14.65 -4.13
C VAL A 172 9.29 16.10 -3.73
N GLY A 173 8.11 16.41 -3.19
CA GLY A 173 7.79 17.75 -2.71
C GLY A 173 8.74 18.23 -1.60
N LEU A 174 9.02 17.40 -0.60
CA LEU A 174 9.98 17.71 0.47
C LEU A 174 11.39 17.99 -0.08
N LEU A 175 11.89 17.13 -0.97
CA LEU A 175 13.23 17.26 -1.55
C LEU A 175 13.33 18.50 -2.46
N LEU A 176 12.30 18.77 -3.27
CA LEU A 176 12.24 19.99 -4.06
C LEU A 176 12.17 21.23 -3.16
N GLY A 177 11.49 21.18 -2.03
CA GLY A 177 11.47 22.32 -1.13
C GLY A 177 12.78 22.53 -0.35
N ILE A 178 13.54 21.47 -0.06
CA ILE A 178 14.91 21.59 0.48
C ILE A 178 15.82 22.42 -0.45
N TYR A 179 15.63 22.32 -1.77
CA TYR A 179 16.39 23.12 -2.73
C TYR A 179 16.23 24.64 -2.52
N TYR A 180 15.06 25.08 -2.05
CA TYR A 180 14.74 26.49 -1.81
C TYR A 180 15.11 26.98 -0.41
N ILE A 181 15.57 26.09 0.48
CA ILE A 181 15.97 26.49 1.83
C ILE A 181 17.30 27.24 1.78
N GLU A 182 17.37 28.34 2.51
CA GLU A 182 18.60 29.03 2.87
C GLU A 182 18.90 28.75 4.34
N ILE A 183 20.00 28.06 4.61
CA ILE A 183 20.40 27.71 5.98
C ILE A 183 21.42 28.75 6.47
N PRO A 184 21.08 29.60 7.45
CA PRO A 184 22.02 30.56 8.00
C PRO A 184 23.22 29.85 8.62
N GLY A 185 24.43 30.34 8.38
CA GLY A 185 25.66 29.79 8.96
C GLY A 185 26.24 28.56 8.27
N VAL A 186 25.63 28.06 7.19
CA VAL A 186 26.19 26.99 6.35
C VAL A 186 27.00 27.61 5.22
N THR A 187 28.19 27.07 4.95
CA THR A 187 29.04 27.54 3.84
C THR A 187 28.34 27.33 2.50
N GLU A 188 28.58 28.23 1.54
CA GLU A 188 27.97 28.16 0.20
C GLU A 188 28.20 26.80 -0.48
N PHE A 189 29.40 26.23 -0.29
CA PHE A 189 29.74 24.90 -0.83
C PHE A 189 28.88 23.77 -0.24
N ILE A 190 28.64 23.78 1.08
CA ILE A 190 27.79 22.77 1.73
C ILE A 190 26.34 22.96 1.30
N SER A 191 25.86 24.21 1.25
CA SER A 191 24.51 24.54 0.76
C SER A 191 24.32 24.05 -0.68
N PHE A 192 25.30 24.28 -1.55
CA PHE A 192 25.31 23.78 -2.93
C PHE A 192 25.20 22.25 -2.99
N ILE A 193 25.98 21.52 -2.18
CA ILE A 193 25.90 20.05 -2.13
C ILE A 193 24.52 19.58 -1.68
N ILE A 194 23.95 20.17 -0.63
CA ILE A 194 22.61 19.80 -0.13
C ILE A 194 21.54 20.04 -1.21
N LYS A 195 21.59 21.20 -1.89
CA LYS A 195 20.67 21.54 -2.98
C LYS A 195 20.83 20.59 -4.18
N LEU A 196 22.05 20.27 -4.55
CA LEU A 196 22.34 19.35 -5.66
C LEU A 196 21.85 17.93 -5.32
N SER A 197 22.18 17.42 -4.13
CA SER A 197 21.75 16.09 -3.67
C SER A 197 20.24 15.97 -3.57
N SER A 198 19.55 16.97 -3.00
CA SER A 198 18.09 16.97 -2.91
C SER A 198 17.43 16.96 -4.30
N LEU A 199 17.95 17.74 -5.25
CA LEU A 199 17.47 17.74 -6.63
C LEU A 199 17.67 16.38 -7.33
N PHE A 200 18.87 15.78 -7.22
CA PHE A 200 19.14 14.46 -7.80
C PHE A 200 18.23 13.39 -7.21
N LEU A 201 18.00 13.40 -5.90
CA LEU A 201 17.08 12.47 -5.24
C LEU A 201 15.64 12.69 -5.69
N ALA A 202 15.19 13.95 -5.80
CA ALA A 202 13.84 14.28 -6.28
C ALA A 202 13.64 13.76 -7.72
N LEU A 203 14.63 13.94 -8.60
CA LEU A 203 14.61 13.42 -9.96
C LEU A 203 14.59 11.89 -10.00
N ALA A 204 15.42 11.23 -9.19
CA ALA A 204 15.47 9.76 -9.12
C ALA A 204 14.13 9.17 -8.65
N ILE A 205 13.52 9.75 -7.61
CA ILE A 205 12.20 9.32 -7.11
C ILE A 205 11.12 9.63 -8.15
N SER A 206 11.16 10.79 -8.79
CA SER A 206 10.20 11.15 -9.85
C SER A 206 10.29 10.19 -11.04
N ALA A 207 11.50 9.83 -11.47
CA ALA A 207 11.73 8.85 -12.51
C ALA A 207 11.20 7.46 -12.10
N TYR A 208 11.44 7.04 -10.86
CA TYR A 208 10.90 5.79 -10.32
C TYR A 208 9.36 5.77 -10.34
N ILE A 209 8.72 6.86 -9.89
CA ILE A 209 7.26 7.01 -9.92
C ILE A 209 6.76 6.97 -11.37
N ALA A 210 7.40 7.71 -12.30
CA ALA A 210 7.03 7.74 -13.70
C ALA A 210 7.14 6.36 -14.37
N LEU A 211 8.17 5.58 -14.06
CA LEU A 211 8.33 4.20 -14.55
C LEU A 211 7.28 3.23 -13.97
N SER A 212 6.64 3.60 -12.86
CA SER A 212 5.56 2.82 -12.25
C SER A 212 4.18 3.13 -12.84
N LEU A 213 4.06 4.14 -13.72
CA LEU A 213 2.81 4.45 -14.40
C LEU A 213 2.33 3.21 -15.18
N PRO A 214 1.06 2.80 -15.01
CA PRO A 214 0.50 1.69 -15.77
C PRO A 214 0.38 2.10 -17.24
N SER A 215 1.46 1.86 -18.01
CA SER A 215 1.41 1.89 -19.46
C SER A 215 0.53 0.74 -19.93
N LYS A 216 -0.64 1.07 -20.49
CA LYS A 216 -1.50 0.11 -21.19
C LYS A 216 -0.74 -0.65 -22.30
N LYS A 217 0.36 -0.11 -22.82
CA LYS A 217 1.16 -0.72 -23.88
C LYS A 217 2.24 -1.70 -23.40
N SER A 218 2.74 -1.61 -22.17
CA SER A 218 3.99 -2.33 -21.82
C SER A 218 3.81 -3.72 -21.19
N LYS A 219 2.59 -4.11 -20.78
CA LYS A 219 2.36 -5.45 -20.19
C LYS A 219 1.97 -6.52 -21.19
N GLU A 220 1.30 -6.15 -22.29
CA GLU A 220 0.88 -7.09 -23.33
C GLU A 220 1.79 -7.01 -24.56
N GLU A 221 2.01 -5.85 -25.19
CA GLU A 221 2.74 -5.81 -26.48
C GLU A 221 4.23 -6.19 -26.38
N VAL A 222 4.92 -5.90 -25.27
CA VAL A 222 6.37 -6.18 -25.15
C VAL A 222 6.65 -7.66 -24.86
N ILE A 223 5.67 -8.40 -24.32
CA ILE A 223 5.79 -9.84 -24.09
C ILE A 223 5.18 -10.61 -25.28
N PHE A 224 4.05 -10.16 -25.83
CA PHE A 224 3.42 -10.84 -26.96
C PHE A 224 4.13 -10.57 -28.30
N GLY A 225 4.59 -9.34 -28.56
CA GLY A 225 5.17 -8.97 -29.86
C GLY A 225 6.54 -9.59 -30.14
N GLU A 226 7.39 -9.79 -29.12
CA GLU A 226 8.69 -10.47 -29.29
C GLU A 226 8.58 -12.00 -29.30
N LEU A 227 7.56 -12.59 -28.66
CA LEU A 227 7.43 -14.05 -28.52
C LEU A 227 6.52 -14.72 -29.55
N GLU A 228 5.59 -13.98 -30.19
CA GLU A 228 4.84 -14.52 -31.34
C GLU A 228 5.75 -14.80 -32.54
N HIS A 229 6.83 -14.04 -32.71
CA HIS A 229 7.78 -14.23 -33.82
C HIS A 229 8.76 -15.40 -33.65
N GLU A 230 8.90 -16.00 -32.45
CA GLU A 230 9.82 -17.12 -32.22
C GLU A 230 9.15 -18.52 -32.28
N VAL A 231 7.82 -18.58 -32.43
CA VAL A 231 7.09 -19.86 -32.44
C VAL A 231 6.15 -19.92 -33.65
N GLU A 232 6.71 -19.78 -34.85
CA GLU A 232 6.11 -20.38 -36.04
C GLU A 232 6.40 -21.88 -36.01
N ILE A 233 5.47 -22.66 -35.43
CA ILE A 233 5.44 -24.10 -35.62
C ILE A 233 4.59 -24.36 -36.86
N LEU A 234 5.13 -25.13 -37.78
CA LEU A 234 4.61 -25.47 -39.11
C LEU A 234 3.12 -25.82 -39.10
N THR A 235 2.36 -25.01 -39.82
CA THR A 235 0.90 -25.05 -39.96
C THR A 235 0.45 -26.19 -40.87
N SER A 236 -0.52 -26.99 -40.40
CA SER A 236 -1.51 -27.69 -41.25
C SER A 236 -2.73 -28.15 -40.44
N GLY A 237 -3.82 -27.37 -40.49
CA GLY A 237 -5.10 -27.88 -41.00
C GLY A 237 -6.10 -28.63 -40.12
N ASP A 238 -6.03 -28.64 -38.78
CA ASP A 238 -7.05 -29.34 -37.96
C ASP A 238 -7.44 -28.55 -36.68
N GLU A 239 -8.74 -28.41 -36.38
CA GLU A 239 -9.23 -27.66 -35.20
C GLU A 239 -8.70 -28.23 -33.87
N LEU A 240 -8.45 -29.55 -33.85
CA LEU A 240 -7.86 -30.24 -32.71
C LEU A 240 -6.38 -29.85 -32.50
N LEU A 241 -5.63 -29.62 -33.57
CA LEU A 241 -4.23 -29.17 -33.52
C LEU A 241 -4.15 -27.73 -32.99
N GLN A 242 -5.04 -26.84 -33.45
CA GLN A 242 -5.09 -25.46 -32.94
C GLN A 242 -5.38 -25.41 -31.44
N LYS A 243 -6.31 -26.24 -30.98
CA LYS A 243 -6.63 -26.36 -29.55
C LYS A 243 -5.47 -26.94 -28.74
N ALA A 244 -4.72 -27.89 -29.31
CA ALA A 244 -3.52 -28.42 -28.69
C ALA A 244 -2.44 -27.34 -28.54
N GLU A 245 -2.24 -26.53 -29.59
CA GLU A 245 -1.27 -25.42 -29.60
C GLU A 245 -1.62 -24.35 -28.57
N GLU A 246 -2.89 -23.97 -28.45
CA GLU A 246 -3.34 -22.98 -27.48
C GLU A 246 -3.06 -23.45 -26.05
N LEU A 247 -3.34 -24.72 -25.74
CA LEU A 247 -3.08 -25.32 -24.43
C LEU A 247 -1.58 -25.46 -24.13
N VAL A 248 -0.77 -25.75 -25.15
CA VAL A 248 0.69 -25.75 -25.06
C VAL A 248 1.22 -24.35 -24.77
N LYS A 249 0.76 -23.34 -25.52
CA LYS A 249 1.11 -21.93 -25.29
C LYS A 249 0.70 -21.50 -23.89
N GLU A 250 -0.49 -21.88 -23.43
CA GLU A 250 -0.98 -21.52 -22.11
C GLU A 250 -0.15 -22.16 -20.98
N PHE A 251 0.27 -23.42 -21.11
CA PHE A 251 1.20 -24.03 -20.17
C PHE A 251 2.58 -23.36 -20.21
N VAL A 252 3.16 -23.15 -21.40
CA VAL A 252 4.51 -22.55 -21.54
C VAL A 252 4.55 -21.13 -20.97
N PHE A 253 3.59 -20.29 -21.33
CA PHE A 253 3.58 -18.88 -20.93
C PHE A 253 2.97 -18.68 -19.54
N ARG A 254 1.79 -19.23 -19.28
CA ARG A 254 1.03 -18.99 -18.03
C ARG A 254 1.26 -20.05 -16.97
N GLY A 255 1.85 -21.20 -17.30
CA GLY A 255 2.07 -22.29 -16.35
C GLY A 255 0.78 -22.99 -15.93
N ASP A 256 -0.30 -22.84 -16.71
CA ASP A 256 -1.55 -23.55 -16.47
C ASP A 256 -1.38 -25.02 -16.84
N LYS A 257 -1.49 -25.89 -15.84
CA LYS A 257 -1.33 -27.33 -16.00
C LYS A 257 -2.62 -28.02 -16.41
N LEU A 258 -3.78 -27.48 -16.02
CA LEU A 258 -5.04 -28.23 -16.07
C LEU A 258 -5.45 -28.53 -17.51
N GLY A 259 -5.39 -27.52 -18.37
CA GLY A 259 -5.76 -27.64 -19.77
C GLY A 259 -4.90 -28.66 -20.52
N ILE A 260 -3.58 -28.58 -20.38
CA ILE A 260 -2.64 -29.48 -21.08
C ILE A 260 -2.71 -30.92 -20.54
N LEU A 261 -2.87 -31.10 -19.22
CA LEU A 261 -3.01 -32.43 -18.61
C LEU A 261 -4.29 -33.12 -19.10
N ALA A 262 -5.41 -32.40 -19.12
CA ALA A 262 -6.68 -32.94 -19.60
C ALA A 262 -6.62 -33.33 -21.09
N TYR A 263 -5.96 -32.51 -21.90
CA TYR A 263 -5.77 -32.79 -23.32
C TYR A 263 -4.90 -34.04 -23.57
N ILE A 264 -3.77 -34.17 -22.88
CA ILE A 264 -2.89 -35.34 -23.02
C ILE A 264 -3.59 -36.60 -22.50
N ALA A 265 -4.26 -36.54 -21.35
CA ALA A 265 -4.97 -37.68 -20.78
C ALA A 265 -6.10 -38.17 -21.71
N LEU A 266 -6.86 -37.26 -22.32
CA LEU A 266 -7.93 -37.59 -23.25
C LEU A 266 -7.39 -38.28 -24.52
N ASN A 267 -6.31 -37.76 -25.10
CA ASN A 267 -5.71 -38.35 -26.31
C ASN A 267 -5.01 -39.67 -26.02
N ALA A 268 -4.34 -39.80 -24.87
CA ALA A 268 -3.73 -41.04 -24.43
C ALA A 268 -4.76 -42.16 -24.20
N ALA A 269 -5.92 -41.81 -23.61
CA ALA A 269 -7.03 -42.74 -23.42
C ALA A 269 -7.61 -43.21 -24.78
N LYS A 270 -7.76 -42.30 -25.74
CA LYS A 270 -8.18 -42.64 -27.12
C LYS A 270 -7.16 -43.55 -27.84
N ALA A 271 -5.88 -43.37 -27.56
CA ALA A 271 -4.78 -44.18 -28.10
C ALA A 271 -4.57 -45.52 -27.36
N GLY A 272 -5.36 -45.83 -26.33
CA GLY A 272 -5.25 -47.09 -25.59
C GLY A 272 -4.02 -47.20 -24.68
N ILE A 273 -3.40 -46.06 -24.32
CA ILE A 273 -2.24 -46.03 -23.43
C ILE A 273 -2.67 -46.47 -22.02
N LYS A 274 -1.92 -47.39 -21.42
CA LYS A 274 -2.18 -47.88 -20.06
C LYS A 274 -2.00 -46.76 -19.02
N GLU A 275 -2.79 -46.85 -17.95
CA GLU A 275 -2.80 -45.84 -16.87
C GLU A 275 -1.41 -45.57 -16.28
N ASP A 276 -0.61 -46.63 -16.05
CA ASP A 276 0.73 -46.49 -15.47
C ASP A 276 1.69 -45.74 -16.41
N THR A 277 1.63 -46.02 -17.71
CA THR A 277 2.42 -45.32 -18.73
C THR A 277 1.98 -43.86 -18.85
N LEU A 278 0.68 -43.58 -18.76
CA LEU A 278 0.16 -42.21 -18.77
C LEU A 278 0.63 -41.42 -17.55
N LYS A 279 0.65 -42.02 -16.36
CA LYS A 279 1.20 -41.37 -15.14
C LYS A 279 2.66 -41.00 -15.32
N GLU A 280 3.48 -41.87 -15.91
CA GLU A 280 4.89 -41.58 -16.19
C GLU A 280 5.09 -40.45 -17.22
N ILE A 281 4.20 -40.35 -18.22
CA ILE A 281 4.22 -39.27 -19.22
C ILE A 281 3.84 -37.93 -18.57
N LEU A 282 2.83 -37.90 -17.70
CA LEU A 282 2.34 -36.66 -17.09
C LEU A 282 3.17 -36.17 -15.89
N ARG A 283 3.96 -37.04 -15.26
CA ARG A 283 4.73 -36.74 -14.04
C ARG A 283 5.53 -35.43 -14.11
N PRO A 284 6.25 -35.10 -15.20
CA PRO A 284 7.01 -33.86 -15.31
C PRO A 284 6.17 -32.57 -15.23
N ILE A 285 4.92 -32.58 -15.71
CA ILE A 285 4.01 -31.43 -15.63
C ILE A 285 3.44 -31.30 -14.21
N VAL A 286 3.08 -32.43 -13.59
CA VAL A 286 2.47 -32.45 -12.25
C VAL A 286 3.47 -31.96 -11.20
N GLU A 287 4.71 -32.46 -11.23
CA GLU A 287 5.78 -32.12 -10.29
C GLU A 287 6.38 -30.72 -10.52
N TYR A 288 6.03 -30.04 -11.61
CA TYR A 288 6.53 -28.71 -11.92
C TYR A 288 5.97 -27.65 -10.95
N GLU A 289 6.76 -27.14 -10.01
CA GLU A 289 6.37 -26.01 -9.18
C GLU A 289 7.17 -24.75 -9.52
N ARG A 290 6.51 -23.60 -9.52
CA ARG A 290 7.19 -22.31 -9.65
C ARG A 290 8.01 -22.06 -8.39
N ARG A 291 9.34 -21.93 -8.55
CA ARG A 291 10.28 -21.71 -7.45
C ARG A 291 10.90 -20.31 -7.49
N TYR A 292 10.09 -19.25 -7.35
CA TYR A 292 10.66 -17.95 -6.98
C TYR A 292 9.77 -17.22 -5.98
N SER A 293 10.42 -16.53 -5.04
CA SER A 293 9.76 -15.75 -3.99
C SER A 293 9.01 -14.56 -4.58
N ALA A 294 7.83 -14.28 -4.04
CA ALA A 294 7.03 -13.09 -4.38
C ALA A 294 7.76 -11.76 -4.11
N LEU A 295 8.88 -11.80 -3.38
CA LEU A 295 9.68 -10.64 -2.98
C LEU A 295 10.90 -10.41 -3.88
N ALA A 296 11.06 -11.13 -5.00
CA ALA A 296 12.22 -10.95 -5.88
C ALA A 296 12.17 -9.62 -6.66
N PRO A 297 13.31 -8.94 -6.89
CA PRO A 297 13.39 -7.75 -7.74
C PRO A 297 12.94 -8.02 -9.18
N ARG A 298 12.26 -7.05 -9.82
CA ARG A 298 11.65 -7.22 -11.17
C ARG A 298 12.61 -7.69 -12.27
N TRP A 299 13.88 -7.26 -12.24
CA TRP A 299 14.89 -7.68 -13.21
C TRP A 299 15.24 -9.17 -13.06
N TRP A 300 15.23 -9.69 -11.82
CA TRP A 300 15.44 -11.10 -11.52
C TRP A 300 14.24 -11.93 -11.94
N ILE A 301 13.02 -11.44 -11.69
CA ILE A 301 11.77 -12.09 -12.13
C ILE A 301 11.80 -12.29 -13.66
N ARG A 302 12.11 -11.25 -14.44
CA ARG A 302 12.20 -11.35 -15.92
C ARG A 302 13.23 -12.39 -16.37
N LYS A 303 14.40 -12.42 -15.74
CA LYS A 303 15.46 -13.38 -16.06
C LYS A 303 15.05 -14.82 -15.71
N MET A 304 14.33 -15.00 -14.61
CA MET A 304 13.81 -16.29 -14.17
C MET A 304 12.65 -16.76 -15.04
N GLU A 305 11.76 -15.86 -15.48
CA GLU A 305 10.66 -16.19 -16.39
C GLU A 305 11.16 -16.74 -17.72
N LYS A 306 12.20 -16.15 -18.32
CA LYS A 306 12.82 -16.72 -19.53
C LYS A 306 13.31 -18.15 -19.32
N ARG A 307 14.00 -18.41 -18.19
CA ARG A 307 14.47 -19.76 -17.84
C ARG A 307 13.33 -20.74 -17.56
N GLU A 308 12.25 -20.27 -16.94
CA GLU A 308 11.08 -21.09 -16.65
C GLU A 308 10.30 -21.46 -17.92
N ILE A 309 10.15 -20.52 -18.87
CA ILE A 309 9.57 -20.78 -20.18
C ILE A 309 10.35 -21.88 -20.90
N GLU A 310 11.68 -21.77 -20.90
CA GLU A 310 12.56 -22.74 -21.57
C GLU A 310 12.53 -24.12 -20.91
N ARG A 311 12.40 -24.15 -19.57
CA ARG A 311 12.18 -25.39 -18.81
C ARG A 311 10.84 -26.04 -19.16
N ARG A 312 9.77 -25.26 -19.31
CA ARG A 312 8.44 -25.76 -19.70
C ARG A 312 8.41 -26.27 -21.14
N LYS A 313 9.10 -25.59 -22.07
CA LYS A 313 9.31 -26.08 -23.45
C LYS A 313 9.98 -27.46 -23.44
N LYS A 314 11.07 -27.64 -22.67
CA LYS A 314 11.75 -28.94 -22.54
C LYS A 314 10.85 -30.03 -21.95
N ILE A 315 9.98 -29.71 -21.00
CA ILE A 315 9.00 -30.65 -20.45
C ILE A 315 8.04 -31.15 -21.54
N ILE A 316 7.53 -30.26 -22.39
CA ILE A 316 6.63 -30.63 -23.49
C ILE A 316 7.35 -31.46 -24.54
N GLU A 317 8.56 -31.08 -24.94
CA GLU A 317 9.39 -31.86 -25.89
C GLU A 317 9.66 -33.28 -25.37
N GLU A 318 9.95 -33.42 -24.08
CA GLU A 318 10.16 -34.72 -23.45
C GLU A 318 8.88 -35.58 -23.46
N ILE A 319 7.71 -34.95 -23.25
CA ILE A 319 6.41 -35.61 -23.28
C ILE A 319 6.06 -36.09 -24.69
N LEU A 320 6.20 -35.23 -25.69
CA LEU A 320 5.92 -35.60 -27.09
C LEU A 320 6.81 -36.77 -27.52
N ARG A 321 8.10 -36.73 -27.17
CA ARG A 321 9.05 -37.82 -27.46
C ARG A 321 8.68 -39.14 -26.78
N ARG A 322 8.07 -39.09 -25.58
CA ARG A 322 7.59 -40.29 -24.87
C ARG A 322 6.28 -40.81 -25.46
N ILE A 323 5.41 -39.93 -25.96
CA ILE A 323 4.18 -40.33 -26.64
C ILE A 323 4.53 -41.04 -27.95
N ASP A 324 5.40 -40.46 -28.78
CA ASP A 324 5.80 -41.06 -30.07
C ASP A 324 6.39 -42.47 -29.90
N LYS A 325 7.21 -42.68 -28.86
CA LYS A 325 7.81 -43.99 -28.55
C LYS A 325 6.81 -45.08 -28.15
N ASN A 326 5.65 -44.70 -27.62
CA ASN A 326 4.64 -45.64 -27.12
C ASN A 326 3.45 -45.82 -28.07
N VAL A 327 3.39 -45.01 -29.13
CA VAL A 327 2.37 -45.06 -30.20
C VAL A 327 2.92 -45.74 -31.46
N SER A 328 4.25 -45.95 -31.54
CA SER A 328 4.95 -46.75 -32.56
C SER A 328 4.82 -48.25 -32.29
#